data_AF-A0A930HKK9-F1
#
_entry.id   AF-A0A930HKK9-F1
#
_cell.length_a   1.000
_cell.length_b   1.000
_cell.length_c   1.000
_cell.angle_alpha   90.00
_cell.angle_beta   90.00
_cell.angle_gamma   90.00
#
_symmetry.space_group_name_H-M   'P 1'
#
loop_
_entity.id
_entity.type
_entity.pdbx_description
1 polymer ?
#
loop_
_entity_poly.entity_id
_entity_poly.type
_entity_poly.pdbx_seq_one_letter_code
_entity_poly.pdbx_strand_id
1 'polypeptide(L)'
;MKNYFLLIPFLVLLGCSNKPNIKDNKPAKANISENKSSLPLAIQQQLGISEDMILPFDSIRMDSLIQDYKSALADESEGDDYEEPEWFPNNEQYIKTLIPYAFNDLIKRGFVPLSATQFQNKLKILGLEMQERKKIPIINETKHYFSIPPLDAGWYDEVAKDGIDKKELNYIRYGFSNYIYVKGYNFILPTTYIADYLKEKKHNVVFSLNDEIVHLNKFFLNDDKASFLWLKQNAPLSLIGLLKTYGYDTNEKINNVVLADILNRYDQDGSVSGMFNTFIRKIFYNKPHMELREGLLKSLLRLPVNEKNSLWLAMLDNYIGFLIKDGTKDTYAWYFDFTKKERYKAAAYFGYYLYKLRAKYKETNPIFFGEELYYNKNFYKYLYEQKYFNLPKFKEICDSVYEEYDIDVKTYLNSIGNKE
;
A
#
# COMPACT_ATOMS: atom_id res chain seq x y z
N MET A 1 21.35 12.42 -19.54
CA MET A 1 21.88 13.59 -18.78
C MET A 1 22.59 13.06 -17.55
N LYS A 2 23.77 13.62 -17.24
CA LYS A 2 24.89 13.00 -16.51
C LYS A 2 24.53 12.57 -15.07
N ASN A 3 24.79 11.30 -14.76
CA ASN A 3 24.76 10.71 -13.42
C ASN A 3 25.95 11.22 -12.59
N TYR A 4 25.70 12.02 -11.56
CA TYR A 4 26.69 12.23 -10.50
C TYR A 4 26.51 11.13 -9.46
N PHE A 5 27.32 10.07 -9.58
CA PHE A 5 27.60 9.15 -8.48
C PHE A 5 28.39 9.91 -7.41
N LEU A 6 27.70 10.40 -6.38
CA LEU A 6 28.34 10.79 -5.12
C LEU A 6 28.67 9.49 -4.36
N LEU A 7 29.90 9.01 -4.54
CA LEU A 7 30.53 8.02 -3.66
C LEU A 7 30.65 8.61 -2.25
N ILE A 8 29.76 8.20 -1.34
CA ILE A 8 29.89 8.49 0.09
C ILE A 8 30.61 7.30 0.74
N PRO A 9 31.75 7.51 1.44
CA PRO A 9 32.46 6.43 2.12
C PRO A 9 31.71 6.07 3.40
N PHE A 10 30.86 5.05 3.34
CA PHE A 10 30.12 4.51 4.51
C PHE A 10 30.79 3.28 5.15
N LEU A 11 32.04 2.99 4.82
CA LEU A 11 32.76 1.83 5.34
C LEU A 11 34.06 2.29 5.99
N VAL A 12 34.01 2.49 7.31
CA VAL A 12 34.97 2.08 8.34
C VAL A 12 34.53 2.83 9.59
N LEU A 13 33.80 2.16 10.49
CA LEU A 13 33.75 2.41 11.94
C LEU A 13 32.65 1.49 12.48
N LEU A 14 33.04 0.24 12.78
CA LEU A 14 32.51 -0.66 13.82
C LEU A 14 32.80 -2.10 13.41
N GLY A 15 33.94 -2.61 13.89
CA GLY A 15 34.25 -4.04 13.77
C GLY A 15 35.71 -4.34 14.05
N CYS A 16 36.08 -4.47 15.33
CA CYS A 16 37.09 -5.42 15.81
C CYS A 16 36.96 -5.60 17.32
N SER A 17 36.46 -6.78 17.72
CA SER A 17 36.59 -7.34 19.08
C SER A 17 37.83 -8.23 19.15
N ASN A 18 38.67 -8.06 20.18
CA ASN A 18 39.04 -9.13 21.12
C ASN A 18 40.07 -8.66 22.18
N LYS A 19 39.76 -8.99 23.44
CA LYS A 19 40.56 -8.95 24.69
C LYS A 19 41.60 -10.12 24.70
N PRO A 20 42.48 -10.31 25.73
CA PRO A 20 42.53 -9.71 27.08
C PRO A 20 43.93 -9.32 27.62
N ASN A 21 43.97 -8.54 28.70
CA ASN A 21 44.84 -8.89 29.84
C ASN A 21 44.37 -8.26 31.16
N ILE A 22 44.40 -9.07 32.22
CA ILE A 22 44.03 -8.74 33.60
C ILE A 22 45.26 -8.16 34.29
N LYS A 23 45.10 -7.05 35.03
CA LYS A 23 45.83 -6.78 36.28
C LYS A 23 45.07 -5.76 37.12
N ASP A 24 44.98 -6.09 38.40
CA ASP A 24 44.30 -5.39 39.49
C ASP A 24 44.71 -3.92 39.64
N ASN A 25 43.72 -3.05 39.88
CA ASN A 25 43.79 -1.94 40.85
C ASN A 25 42.39 -1.34 41.11
N LYS A 26 42.10 -1.09 42.40
CA LYS A 26 40.86 -0.51 42.97
C LYS A 26 40.62 0.96 42.54
N PRO A 27 39.39 1.49 42.70
CA PRO A 27 38.79 2.39 41.73
C PRO A 27 39.19 3.85 41.94
N ALA A 28 39.76 4.47 40.91
CA ALA A 28 39.66 5.91 40.77
C ALA A 28 38.25 6.26 40.29
N LYS A 29 37.60 7.23 40.94
CA LYS A 29 36.39 7.91 40.44
C LYS A 29 36.72 8.49 39.07
N ALA A 30 36.49 7.71 38.01
CA ALA A 30 36.55 8.19 36.65
C ALA A 30 35.27 8.99 36.41
N ASN A 31 35.42 10.29 36.21
CA ASN A 31 34.42 11.11 35.55
C ASN A 31 33.96 10.35 34.30
N ILE A 32 32.68 9.96 34.28
CA ILE A 32 32.03 9.35 33.14
C ILE A 32 31.99 10.43 32.06
N SER A 33 33.04 10.52 31.26
CA SER A 33 32.99 11.30 30.02
C SER A 33 32.04 10.55 29.10
N GLU A 34 30.88 11.15 28.87
CA GLU A 34 29.91 10.85 27.82
C GLU A 34 30.63 10.59 26.49
N ASN A 35 30.94 9.33 26.18
CA ASN A 35 31.62 9.00 24.94
C ASN A 35 30.57 8.88 23.83
N LYS A 36 30.32 10.04 23.23
CA LYS A 36 29.59 10.32 21.99
C LYS A 36 29.79 9.22 20.94
N SER A 37 28.69 8.57 20.57
CA SER A 37 28.50 8.06 19.20
C SER A 37 27.29 8.73 18.53
N SER A 38 27.10 10.02 18.81
CA SER A 38 26.09 10.85 18.14
C SER A 38 26.34 10.87 16.63
N LEU A 39 25.29 10.63 15.84
CA LEU A 39 25.30 10.80 14.38
C LEU A 39 25.94 12.16 14.01
N PRO A 40 26.91 12.25 13.09
CA PRO A 40 27.55 13.51 12.74
C PRO A 40 26.53 14.61 12.36
N LEU A 41 26.78 15.86 12.77
CA LEU A 41 25.85 16.98 12.55
C LEU A 41 25.48 17.18 11.06
N ALA A 42 26.44 17.00 10.15
CA ALA A 42 26.18 17.07 8.71
C ALA A 42 25.16 16.02 8.24
N ILE A 43 25.22 14.80 8.82
CA ILE A 43 24.25 13.75 8.52
C ILE A 43 22.90 14.10 9.13
N GLN A 44 22.85 14.61 10.37
CA GLN A 44 21.61 15.07 10.98
C GLN A 44 20.92 16.14 10.13
N GLN A 45 21.68 17.12 9.64
CA GLN A 45 21.18 18.17 8.75
C GLN A 45 20.70 17.62 7.40
N GLN A 46 21.44 16.68 6.79
CA GLN A 46 21.04 16.05 5.52
C GLN A 46 19.72 15.29 5.65
N LEU A 47 19.54 14.55 6.75
CA LEU A 47 18.33 13.77 6.99
C LEU A 47 17.18 14.67 7.47
N GLY A 48 17.47 15.83 8.06
CA GLY A 48 16.49 16.76 8.62
C GLY A 48 16.04 16.36 10.02
N ILE A 49 16.94 15.80 10.83
CA ILE A 49 16.67 15.42 12.23
C ILE A 49 16.46 16.69 13.05
N SER A 50 15.30 16.79 13.69
CA SER A 50 14.98 17.89 14.61
C SER A 50 15.76 17.76 15.92
N GLU A 51 16.17 18.88 16.52
CA GLU A 51 17.03 18.92 17.73
C GLU A 51 16.42 18.22 18.94
N ASP A 52 15.09 18.15 19.02
CA ASP A 52 14.32 17.48 20.08
C ASP A 52 14.08 15.98 19.83
N MET A 53 14.61 15.41 18.73
CA MET A 53 14.59 13.96 18.53
C MET A 53 15.75 13.30 19.26
N ILE A 54 15.44 12.16 19.90
CA ILE A 54 16.46 11.30 20.52
C ILE A 54 17.38 10.82 19.40
N LEU A 55 18.69 11.03 19.55
CA LEU A 55 19.68 10.52 18.61
C LEU A 55 19.88 9.00 18.82
N PRO A 56 20.06 8.22 17.75
CA PRO A 56 20.47 6.83 17.88
C PRO A 56 21.84 6.74 18.58
N PHE A 57 22.11 5.58 19.18
CA PHE A 57 23.43 5.15 19.67
C PHE A 57 23.84 5.42 21.13
N ASP A 58 22.90 5.44 22.08
CA ASP A 58 23.22 5.25 23.51
C ASP A 58 22.79 3.85 23.98
N SER A 59 23.68 2.87 23.96
CA SER A 59 23.36 1.50 24.39
C SER A 59 22.85 1.42 25.83
N ILE A 60 23.31 2.30 26.74
CA ILE A 60 22.92 2.27 28.16
C ILE A 60 21.49 2.74 28.33
N ARG A 61 21.13 3.85 27.68
CA ARG A 61 19.76 4.36 27.68
C ARG A 61 18.81 3.42 26.96
N MET A 62 19.32 2.68 25.97
CA MET A 62 18.57 1.69 25.21
C MET A 62 18.26 0.43 26.05
N ASP A 63 19.20 -0.01 26.88
CA ASP A 63 18.99 -1.15 27.77
C ASP A 63 18.04 -0.81 28.93
N SER A 64 18.10 0.42 29.47
CA SER A 64 17.18 0.89 30.53
C SER A 64 15.73 0.93 30.06
N LEU A 65 15.47 1.45 28.86
CA LEU A 65 14.12 1.58 28.30
C LEU A 65 13.47 0.22 28.02
N ILE A 66 14.25 -0.76 27.59
CA ILE A 66 13.77 -2.15 27.44
C ILE A 66 13.37 -2.73 28.80
N GLN A 67 14.07 -2.38 29.89
CA GLN A 67 13.72 -2.83 31.24
C GLN A 67 12.50 -2.11 31.80
N ASP A 68 12.35 -0.81 31.56
CA ASP A 68 11.15 -0.05 31.92
C ASP A 68 9.92 -0.65 31.24
N TYR A 69 10.05 -1.05 29.98
CA TYR A 69 8.96 -1.65 29.22
C TYR A 69 8.64 -3.09 29.65
N LYS A 70 9.66 -3.90 29.96
CA LYS A 70 9.45 -5.23 30.56
C LYS A 70 8.70 -5.14 31.88
N SER A 71 9.00 -4.13 32.68
CA SER A 71 8.33 -3.89 33.97
C SER A 71 6.89 -3.46 33.78
N ALA A 72 6.59 -2.64 32.77
CA ALA A 72 5.23 -2.21 32.44
C ALA A 72 4.36 -3.33 31.82
N LEU A 73 4.96 -4.29 31.10
CA LEU A 73 4.26 -5.45 30.52
C LEU A 73 4.04 -6.59 31.53
N ALA A 74 4.71 -6.57 32.67
CA ALA A 74 4.56 -7.56 33.73
C ALA A 74 3.43 -7.21 34.74
N ASP A 75 2.74 -6.08 34.53
CA ASP A 75 1.59 -5.67 35.34
C ASP A 75 0.32 -6.34 34.75
N GLU A 76 0.05 -7.58 35.19
CA GLU A 76 -1.08 -8.43 34.77
C GLU A 76 -2.40 -8.03 35.46
N SER A 77 -2.83 -6.78 35.37
CA SER A 77 -4.22 -6.46 35.73
C SER A 77 -5.14 -6.88 34.57
N GLU A 78 -5.44 -8.18 34.48
CA GLU A 78 -6.51 -8.73 33.64
C GLU A 78 -7.86 -8.24 34.15
N GLY A 79 -8.40 -7.19 33.51
CA GLY A 79 -9.81 -6.85 33.57
C GLY A 79 -10.47 -7.33 32.27
N ASP A 80 -11.45 -8.22 32.39
CA ASP A 80 -12.23 -8.82 31.29
C ASP A 80 -13.10 -7.84 30.48
N ASP A 81 -13.02 -6.54 30.78
CA ASP A 81 -13.59 -5.49 29.96
C ASP A 81 -12.47 -4.92 29.09
N TYR A 82 -12.42 -5.33 27.81
CA TYR A 82 -11.58 -4.68 26.79
C TYR A 82 -12.08 -3.24 26.55
N GLU A 83 -11.87 -2.35 27.53
CA GLU A 83 -11.79 -0.92 27.29
C GLU A 83 -10.41 -0.65 26.72
N GLU A 84 -10.38 -0.20 25.46
CA GLU A 84 -9.12 0.23 24.86
C GLU A 84 -8.46 1.28 25.75
N PRO A 85 -7.21 1.08 26.16
CA PRO A 85 -6.72 1.82 27.30
C PRO A 85 -6.65 3.34 27.05
N GLU A 86 -7.00 4.12 28.07
CA GLU A 86 -6.99 5.60 28.08
C GLU A 86 -5.63 6.24 27.70
N TRP A 87 -4.55 5.46 27.56
CA TRP A 87 -3.20 5.93 27.20
C TRP A 87 -2.93 6.12 25.70
N PHE A 88 -3.85 5.73 24.80
CA PHE A 88 -3.69 5.92 23.35
C PHE A 88 -3.34 7.34 22.85
N PRO A 89 -3.90 8.42 23.44
CA PRO A 89 -3.56 9.79 23.03
C PRO A 89 -2.09 10.18 23.31
N ASN A 90 -1.37 9.42 24.17
CA ASN A 90 0.01 9.71 24.60
C ASN A 90 1.08 8.83 23.93
N ASN A 91 0.78 8.24 22.76
CA ASN A 91 1.71 7.37 22.04
C ASN A 91 2.92 8.12 21.41
N GLU A 92 2.96 9.46 21.48
CA GLU A 92 4.05 10.25 20.89
C GLU A 92 5.39 9.99 21.57
N GLN A 93 5.43 9.87 22.89
CA GLN A 93 6.66 9.58 23.63
C GLN A 93 7.18 8.17 23.31
N TYR A 94 6.27 7.20 23.20
CA TYR A 94 6.59 5.85 22.77
C TYR A 94 7.20 5.84 21.36
N ILE A 95 6.54 6.46 20.38
CA ILE A 95 7.03 6.50 19.00
C ILE A 95 8.38 7.21 18.91
N LYS A 96 8.54 8.35 19.60
CA LYS A 96 9.84 9.06 19.71
C LYS A 96 10.94 8.17 20.25
N THR A 97 10.60 7.28 21.18
CA THR A 97 11.53 6.34 21.79
C THR A 97 11.85 5.17 20.86
N LEU A 98 10.89 4.68 20.10
CA LEU A 98 11.04 3.56 19.17
C LEU A 98 11.88 3.91 17.93
N ILE A 99 11.75 5.15 17.45
CA ILE A 99 12.38 5.63 16.21
C ILE A 99 13.89 5.35 16.15
N PRO A 100 14.71 5.69 17.17
CA PRO A 100 16.14 5.42 17.16
C PRO A 100 16.51 3.93 17.09
N TYR A 101 15.73 3.06 17.73
CA TYR A 101 15.94 1.60 17.67
C TYR A 101 15.69 1.06 16.27
N ALA A 102 14.54 1.41 15.70
CA ALA A 102 14.16 1.00 14.36
C ALA A 102 15.17 1.50 13.32
N PHE A 103 15.60 2.77 13.42
CA PHE A 103 16.61 3.32 12.54
C PHE A 103 17.95 2.57 12.65
N ASN A 104 18.43 2.28 13.86
CA ASN A 104 19.68 1.56 14.04
C ASN A 104 19.63 0.12 13.49
N ASP A 105 18.52 -0.61 13.73
CA ASP A 105 18.36 -1.96 13.18
C ASP A 105 18.28 -1.95 11.64
N LEU A 106 17.57 -0.98 11.05
CA LEU A 106 17.53 -0.77 9.60
C LEU A 106 18.94 -0.57 9.03
N ILE A 107 19.74 0.33 9.61
CA ILE A 107 21.10 0.63 9.16
C ILE A 107 21.99 -0.62 9.22
N LYS A 108 21.95 -1.35 10.34
CA LYS A 108 22.69 -2.62 10.50
C LYS A 108 22.34 -3.66 9.45
N ARG A 109 21.13 -3.59 8.89
CA ARG A 109 20.59 -4.52 7.89
C ARG A 109 20.65 -3.97 6.46
N GLY A 110 21.44 -2.92 6.25
CA GLY A 110 21.78 -2.37 4.95
C GLY A 110 20.72 -1.45 4.35
N PHE A 111 19.86 -0.84 5.17
CA PHE A 111 19.08 0.33 4.77
C PHE A 111 20.01 1.54 4.59
N VAL A 112 19.76 2.32 3.54
CA VAL A 112 20.50 3.55 3.28
C VAL A 112 19.60 4.75 3.60
N PRO A 113 19.97 5.62 4.56
CA PRO A 113 19.18 6.80 4.89
C PRO A 113 18.98 7.72 3.70
N LEU A 114 17.76 8.27 3.58
CA LEU A 114 17.42 9.26 2.58
C LEU A 114 17.51 10.67 3.14
N SER A 115 17.89 11.64 2.32
CA SER A 115 17.69 13.05 2.67
C SER A 115 16.19 13.37 2.78
N ALA A 116 15.86 14.46 3.48
CA ALA A 116 14.47 14.90 3.62
C ALA A 116 13.79 15.10 2.24
N THR A 117 14.51 15.67 1.26
CA THR A 117 14.01 15.86 -0.11
C THR A 117 13.75 14.53 -0.82
N GLN A 118 14.67 13.56 -0.71
CA GLN A 118 14.49 12.24 -1.30
C GLN A 118 13.28 11.53 -0.70
N PHE A 119 13.10 11.62 0.62
CA PHE A 119 11.95 11.04 1.31
C PHE A 119 10.64 11.69 0.85
N GLN A 120 10.54 13.02 0.76
CA GLN A 120 9.35 13.69 0.23
C GLN A 120 9.04 13.28 -1.21
N ASN A 121 10.05 13.08 -2.06
CA ASN A 121 9.84 12.56 -3.41
C ASN A 121 9.24 11.15 -3.41
N LYS A 122 9.66 10.28 -2.47
CA LYS A 122 9.05 8.95 -2.28
C LYS A 122 7.61 9.06 -1.79
N LEU A 123 7.31 9.95 -0.84
CA LEU A 123 5.94 10.18 -0.35
C LEU A 123 5.00 10.69 -1.44
N LYS A 124 5.49 11.60 -2.30
CA LYS A 124 4.72 12.13 -3.44
C LYS A 124 4.24 11.03 -4.37
N ILE A 125 5.05 10.00 -4.59
CA ILE A 125 4.69 8.85 -5.42
C ILE A 125 3.47 8.10 -4.86
N LEU A 126 3.25 8.13 -3.55
CA LEU A 126 2.09 7.54 -2.87
C LEU A 126 0.93 8.53 -2.68
N GLY A 127 1.02 9.75 -3.23
CA GLY A 127 0.04 10.81 -2.95
C GLY A 127 0.08 11.34 -1.52
N LEU A 128 1.17 11.09 -0.79
CA LEU A 128 1.35 11.47 0.63
C LEU A 128 2.19 12.73 0.82
N GLU A 129 2.29 13.59 -0.20
CA GLU A 129 2.89 14.90 -0.04
C GLU A 129 2.08 15.76 0.93
N MET A 130 2.74 16.70 1.62
CA MET A 130 2.18 17.35 2.83
C MET A 130 0.82 18.01 2.61
N GLN A 131 0.63 18.64 1.46
CA GLN A 131 -0.62 19.32 1.15
C GLN A 131 -1.76 18.33 0.86
N GLU A 132 -1.46 17.15 0.31
CA GLU A 132 -2.47 16.14 0.01
C GLU A 132 -2.84 15.33 1.25
N ARG A 133 -1.87 14.85 2.02
CA ARG A 133 -2.15 14.04 3.21
C ARG A 133 -2.90 14.81 4.31
N LYS A 134 -2.72 16.13 4.42
CA LYS A 134 -3.49 16.98 5.34
C LYS A 134 -4.98 17.05 5.03
N LYS A 135 -5.38 16.72 3.79
CA LYS A 135 -6.79 16.66 3.39
C LYS A 135 -7.44 15.33 3.81
N ILE A 136 -6.66 14.34 4.23
CA ILE A 136 -7.12 12.99 4.57
C ILE A 136 -7.37 12.94 6.08
N PRO A 137 -8.64 12.88 6.55
CA PRO A 137 -8.94 13.04 7.97
C PRO A 137 -8.29 11.99 8.87
N ILE A 138 -8.10 10.77 8.39
CA ILE A 138 -7.50 9.67 9.17
C ILE A 138 -5.99 9.76 9.37
N ILE A 139 -5.32 10.63 8.62
CA ILE A 139 -3.89 10.81 8.79
C ILE A 139 -3.65 11.68 10.01
N ASN A 140 -2.94 11.14 10.99
CA ASN A 140 -2.47 11.91 12.14
C ASN A 140 -1.11 12.52 11.81
N GLU A 141 -1.07 13.83 11.62
CA GLU A 141 0.15 14.58 11.32
C GLU A 141 0.77 15.13 12.61
N THR A 142 1.98 14.70 12.94
CA THR A 142 2.74 15.20 14.10
C THR A 142 3.99 15.96 13.66
N LYS A 143 4.77 16.51 14.60
CA LYS A 143 6.05 17.15 14.26
C LYS A 143 7.04 16.17 13.62
N HIS A 144 7.14 14.95 14.15
CA HIS A 144 8.22 14.00 13.81
C HIS A 144 7.78 12.85 12.92
N TYR A 145 6.49 12.63 12.75
CA TYR A 145 5.98 11.58 11.87
C TYR A 145 4.57 11.95 11.39
N PHE A 146 4.01 11.12 10.54
CA PHE A 146 2.56 11.02 10.42
C PHE A 146 2.17 9.54 10.40
N SER A 147 0.97 9.21 10.87
CA SER A 147 0.43 7.85 10.79
C SER A 147 -0.68 7.77 9.75
N ILE A 148 -0.82 6.60 9.13
CA ILE A 148 -1.95 6.23 8.28
C ILE A 148 -2.32 4.77 8.55
N PRO A 149 -3.60 4.43 8.70
CA PRO A 149 -4.01 3.04 8.80
C PRO A 149 -3.71 2.26 7.52
N PRO A 150 -3.47 0.94 7.62
CA PRO A 150 -3.55 0.06 6.47
C PRO A 150 -5.00 0.07 5.94
N LEU A 151 -5.19 0.40 4.66
CA LEU A 151 -6.52 0.50 4.03
C LEU A 151 -6.76 -0.67 3.07
N ASP A 152 -5.94 -1.70 3.14
CA ASP A 152 -5.98 -2.88 2.29
C ASP A 152 -7.19 -3.79 2.54
N ALA A 153 -7.75 -3.74 3.75
CA ALA A 153 -8.99 -4.43 4.11
C ALA A 153 -10.27 -3.62 3.84
N GLY A 154 -10.18 -2.35 3.40
CA GLY A 154 -11.35 -1.51 3.10
C GLY A 154 -12.22 -1.11 4.31
N TRP A 155 -11.90 -1.59 5.51
CA TRP A 155 -12.64 -1.36 6.75
C TRP A 155 -12.93 0.12 7.03
N TYR A 156 -11.97 0.99 6.71
CA TYR A 156 -12.14 2.42 6.91
C TYR A 156 -13.25 3.00 6.02
N ASP A 157 -13.34 2.54 4.77
CA ASP A 157 -14.39 3.00 3.86
C ASP A 157 -15.76 2.55 4.37
N GLU A 158 -15.85 1.34 4.93
CA GLU A 158 -17.08 0.84 5.59
C GLU A 158 -17.47 1.70 6.79
N VAL A 159 -16.54 2.01 7.70
CA VAL A 159 -16.83 2.90 8.85
C VAL A 159 -17.21 4.30 8.36
N ALA A 160 -16.57 4.78 7.30
CA ALA A 160 -16.86 6.09 6.72
C ALA A 160 -18.23 6.18 6.03
N LYS A 161 -18.83 5.05 5.65
CA LYS A 161 -20.11 4.98 4.93
C LYS A 161 -21.27 5.56 5.74
N ASP A 162 -21.33 5.24 7.03
CA ASP A 162 -22.39 5.68 7.94
C ASP A 162 -22.07 7.01 8.63
N GLY A 163 -20.91 7.58 8.33
CA GLY A 163 -20.35 8.75 8.99
C GLY A 163 -19.51 8.34 10.19
N ILE A 164 -18.33 8.97 10.32
CA ILE A 164 -17.38 8.65 11.38
C ILE A 164 -17.57 9.63 12.52
N ASP A 165 -17.86 9.13 13.71
CA ASP A 165 -17.90 9.99 14.88
C ASP A 165 -16.49 10.38 15.36
N LYS A 166 -16.40 11.29 16.34
CA LYS A 166 -15.10 11.75 16.85
C LYS A 166 -14.30 10.65 17.55
N LYS A 167 -14.97 9.73 18.24
CA LYS A 167 -14.34 8.62 18.97
C LYS A 167 -13.75 7.62 17.98
N GLU A 168 -14.53 7.20 16.99
CA GLU A 168 -14.09 6.32 15.89
C GLU A 168 -12.96 6.94 15.08
N LEU A 169 -13.06 8.23 14.73
CA LEU A 169 -12.00 8.92 14.00
C LEU A 169 -10.69 8.94 14.80
N ASN A 170 -10.77 9.15 16.11
CA ASN A 170 -9.59 9.08 16.97
C ASN A 170 -9.04 7.66 17.03
N TYR A 171 -9.91 6.65 17.16
CA TYR A 171 -9.50 5.25 17.12
C TYR A 171 -8.69 4.93 15.86
N ILE A 172 -9.20 5.34 14.69
CA ILE A 172 -8.53 5.12 13.41
C ILE A 172 -7.18 5.85 13.35
N ARG A 173 -7.13 7.11 13.79
CA ARG A 173 -5.91 7.96 13.74
C ARG A 173 -4.78 7.40 14.60
N TYR A 174 -5.13 6.92 15.79
CA TYR A 174 -4.17 6.49 16.80
C TYR A 174 -3.97 4.98 16.83
N GLY A 175 -4.77 4.22 16.08
CA GLY A 175 -4.85 2.76 16.10
C GLY A 175 -3.52 2.02 16.02
N PHE A 176 -3.49 0.86 16.65
CA PHE A 176 -2.44 -0.13 16.46
C PHE A 176 -2.48 -0.65 15.02
N SER A 177 -1.32 -0.95 14.47
CA SER A 177 -1.07 -1.36 13.07
C SER A 177 -1.01 -0.23 12.04
N ASN A 178 -1.15 1.04 12.44
CA ASN A 178 -0.97 2.17 11.52
C ASN A 178 0.50 2.24 11.04
N TYR A 179 0.72 2.53 9.76
CA TYR A 179 2.05 2.86 9.26
C TYR A 179 2.41 4.28 9.69
N ILE A 180 3.50 4.44 10.43
CA ILE A 180 4.15 5.72 10.70
C ILE A 180 5.26 5.98 9.69
N TYR A 181 5.27 7.21 9.19
CA TYR A 181 6.29 7.74 8.29
C TYR A 181 7.13 8.74 9.06
N VAL A 182 8.34 8.33 9.43
CA VAL A 182 9.22 9.08 10.32
C VAL A 182 9.95 10.17 9.54
N LYS A 183 9.76 11.41 9.95
CA LYS A 183 10.44 12.59 9.40
C LYS A 183 11.78 12.77 10.08
N GLY A 184 12.77 13.23 9.33
CA GLY A 184 14.11 13.46 9.86
C GLY A 184 14.96 12.19 9.88
N TYR A 185 14.42 11.01 10.23
CA TYR A 185 15.09 9.73 10.00
C TYR A 185 14.67 9.04 8.69
N ASN A 186 13.53 9.46 8.12
CA ASN A 186 13.09 9.17 6.75
C ASN A 186 12.93 7.67 6.45
N PHE A 187 12.20 6.96 7.31
CA PHE A 187 11.84 5.55 7.17
C PHE A 187 10.37 5.30 7.56
N ILE A 188 9.89 4.08 7.35
CA ILE A 188 8.52 3.63 7.61
C ILE A 188 8.52 2.52 8.66
N LEU A 189 7.56 2.53 9.57
CA LEU A 189 7.40 1.52 10.62
C LEU A 189 5.92 1.36 10.94
N PRO A 190 5.40 0.17 11.30
CA PRO A 190 4.06 0.06 11.85
C PRO A 190 4.04 0.45 13.34
N THR A 191 2.94 1.06 13.80
CA THR A 191 2.64 1.16 15.22
C THR A 191 2.27 -0.22 15.72
N THR A 192 3.07 -0.78 16.62
CA THR A 192 2.84 -2.09 17.21
C THR A 192 3.44 -2.10 18.60
N TYR A 193 3.19 -3.15 19.38
CA TYR A 193 3.75 -3.29 20.71
C TYR A 193 5.26 -3.46 20.63
N ILE A 194 6.02 -2.87 21.57
CA ILE A 194 7.49 -2.99 21.51
C ILE A 194 7.93 -4.45 21.59
N ALA A 195 7.14 -5.28 22.29
CA ALA A 195 7.37 -6.70 22.48
C ALA A 195 7.52 -7.41 21.13
N ASP A 196 6.80 -6.98 20.09
CA ASP A 196 6.90 -7.52 18.73
C ASP A 196 8.28 -7.29 18.09
N TYR A 197 9.04 -6.31 18.61
CA TYR A 197 10.40 -6.01 18.18
C TYR A 197 11.47 -6.55 19.14
N LEU A 198 11.08 -7.13 20.28
CA LEU A 198 12.03 -7.70 21.24
C LEU A 198 12.23 -9.18 20.93
N LYS A 199 13.48 -9.59 20.68
CA LYS A 199 13.85 -10.97 20.42
C LYS A 199 14.85 -11.46 21.46
N GLU A 200 14.62 -12.66 21.98
CA GLU A 200 15.61 -13.31 22.84
C GLU A 200 16.75 -13.90 21.99
N LYS A 201 17.99 -13.57 22.36
CA LYS A 201 19.21 -14.11 21.76
C LYS A 201 20.22 -14.39 22.86
N LYS A 202 20.57 -15.67 23.06
CA LYS A 202 21.62 -16.12 23.98
C LYS A 202 21.49 -15.52 25.38
N HIS A 203 20.30 -15.62 25.98
CA HIS A 203 19.96 -15.08 27.31
C HIS A 203 19.94 -13.54 27.43
N ASN A 204 19.98 -12.82 26.31
CA ASN A 204 19.75 -11.38 26.25
C ASN A 204 18.52 -11.07 25.39
N VAL A 205 17.87 -9.94 25.67
CA VAL A 205 16.78 -9.41 24.83
C VAL A 205 17.35 -8.31 23.95
N VAL A 206 17.11 -8.39 22.65
CA VAL A 206 17.56 -7.40 21.67
C VAL A 206 16.41 -6.87 20.86
N PHE A 207 16.48 -5.60 20.49
CA PHE A 207 15.57 -5.02 19.51
C PHE A 207 15.91 -5.54 18.10
N SER A 208 14.91 -5.95 17.33
CA SER A 208 15.04 -6.40 15.95
C SER A 208 13.71 -6.24 15.23
N LEU A 209 13.72 -5.48 14.13
CA LEU A 209 12.56 -5.38 13.26
C LEU A 209 12.26 -6.70 12.55
N ASN A 210 11.00 -6.88 12.18
CA ASN A 210 10.58 -7.96 11.28
C ASN A 210 11.20 -7.79 9.89
N ASP A 211 11.51 -8.90 9.24
CA ASP A 211 12.19 -8.92 7.94
C ASP A 211 11.38 -8.19 6.88
N GLU A 212 10.06 -8.36 6.91
CA GLU A 212 9.11 -7.65 6.05
C GLU A 212 9.29 -6.13 6.12
N ILE A 213 9.38 -5.55 7.32
CA ILE A 213 9.52 -4.09 7.49
C ILE A 213 10.87 -3.61 6.95
N VAL A 214 11.93 -4.37 7.18
CA VAL A 214 13.26 -4.03 6.65
C VAL A 214 13.27 -4.08 5.13
N HIS A 215 12.71 -5.14 4.55
CA HIS A 215 12.62 -5.27 3.10
C HIS A 215 11.68 -4.24 2.47
N LEU A 216 10.57 -3.87 3.13
CA LEU A 216 9.66 -2.83 2.66
C LEU A 216 10.38 -1.47 2.57
N ASN A 217 11.12 -1.09 3.63
CA ASN A 217 11.92 0.13 3.62
C ASN A 217 12.97 0.11 2.51
N LYS A 218 13.76 -0.96 2.41
CA LYS A 218 14.82 -1.06 1.39
C LYS A 218 14.26 -1.06 -0.03
N PHE A 219 13.17 -1.79 -0.28
CA PHE A 219 12.51 -1.81 -1.58
C PHE A 219 11.97 -0.43 -1.95
N PHE A 220 11.13 0.16 -1.10
CA PHE A 220 10.41 1.38 -1.45
C PHE A 220 11.33 2.61 -1.43
N LEU A 221 12.14 2.76 -0.37
CA LEU A 221 12.95 3.95 -0.15
C LEU A 221 14.32 3.87 -0.83
N ASN A 222 14.94 2.68 -0.95
CA ASN A 222 16.26 2.52 -1.57
C ASN A 222 16.23 1.89 -2.96
N ASP A 223 15.05 1.58 -3.50
CA ASP A 223 14.87 0.91 -4.79
C ASP A 223 15.59 -0.46 -4.86
N ASP A 224 15.74 -1.13 -3.70
CA ASP A 224 16.48 -2.39 -3.60
C ASP A 224 15.75 -3.55 -4.28
N LYS A 225 16.38 -4.10 -5.31
CA LYS A 225 15.80 -5.18 -6.13
C LYS A 225 15.75 -6.51 -5.37
N ALA A 226 16.72 -6.79 -4.50
CA ALA A 226 16.74 -8.02 -3.72
C ALA A 226 15.58 -8.04 -2.72
N SER A 227 15.32 -6.91 -2.06
CA SER A 227 14.18 -6.76 -1.16
C SER A 227 12.84 -6.89 -1.88
N PHE A 228 12.70 -6.38 -3.12
CA PHE A 228 11.50 -6.65 -3.92
C PHE A 228 11.26 -8.16 -4.13
N LEU A 229 12.31 -8.90 -4.52
CA LEU A 229 12.19 -10.35 -4.75
C LEU A 229 11.84 -11.10 -3.46
N TRP A 230 12.46 -10.69 -2.34
CA TRP A 230 12.15 -11.26 -1.04
C TRP A 230 10.70 -11.01 -0.64
N LEU A 231 10.21 -9.77 -0.77
CA LEU A 231 8.81 -9.43 -0.45
C LEU A 231 7.84 -10.20 -1.34
N LYS A 232 8.11 -10.28 -2.65
CA LYS A 232 7.27 -11.04 -3.57
C LYS A 232 7.11 -12.51 -3.17
N GLN A 233 8.14 -13.11 -2.59
CA GLN A 233 8.14 -14.52 -2.18
C GLN A 233 7.57 -14.75 -0.78
N ASN A 234 7.93 -13.89 0.18
CA ASN A 234 7.69 -14.14 1.61
C ASN A 234 6.56 -13.27 2.18
N ALA A 235 6.29 -12.10 1.59
CA ALA A 235 5.31 -11.14 2.05
C ALA A 235 4.63 -10.40 0.88
N PRO A 236 3.96 -11.11 -0.05
CA PRO A 236 3.34 -10.49 -1.22
C PRO A 236 2.20 -9.53 -0.84
N LEU A 237 1.55 -9.76 0.30
CA LEU A 237 0.49 -8.90 0.81
C LEU A 237 0.98 -7.48 1.12
N SER A 238 2.22 -7.27 1.55
CA SER A 238 2.76 -5.93 1.79
C SER A 238 2.90 -5.14 0.48
N LEU A 239 3.28 -5.81 -0.62
CA LEU A 239 3.33 -5.20 -1.95
C LEU A 239 1.92 -4.86 -2.45
N ILE A 240 0.96 -5.78 -2.27
CA ILE A 240 -0.45 -5.54 -2.62
C ILE A 240 -1.03 -4.40 -1.79
N GLY A 241 -0.66 -4.31 -0.51
CA GLY A 241 -1.05 -3.27 0.43
C GLY A 241 -0.64 -1.87 -0.02
N LEU A 242 0.51 -1.71 -0.69
CA LEU A 242 0.92 -0.43 -1.27
C LEU A 242 -0.08 0.07 -2.33
N LEU A 243 -0.57 -0.83 -3.19
CA LEU A 243 -1.63 -0.49 -4.14
C LEU A 243 -2.94 -0.21 -3.42
N LYS A 244 -3.39 -1.12 -2.55
CA LYS A 244 -4.72 -1.03 -1.95
C LYS A 244 -4.86 0.18 -1.02
N THR A 245 -3.79 0.50 -0.28
CA THR A 245 -3.76 1.61 0.67
C THR A 245 -3.60 2.96 -0.02
N TYR A 246 -2.65 3.08 -0.95
CA TYR A 246 -2.27 4.38 -1.52
C TYR A 246 -2.75 4.60 -2.96
N GLY A 247 -3.46 3.63 -3.55
CA GLY A 247 -3.80 3.68 -4.97
C GLY A 247 -2.57 3.62 -5.87
N TYR A 248 -1.46 3.04 -5.40
CA TYR A 248 -0.14 3.10 -6.06
C TYR A 248 -0.04 2.21 -7.32
N ASP A 249 -0.82 2.55 -8.34
CA ASP A 249 -0.97 1.80 -9.60
C ASP A 249 0.03 2.22 -10.70
N THR A 250 1.00 3.06 -10.38
CA THR A 250 2.03 3.53 -11.32
C THR A 250 3.28 2.65 -11.33
N ASN A 251 3.42 1.74 -10.36
CA ASN A 251 4.57 0.85 -10.26
C ASN A 251 4.32 -0.50 -10.91
N GLU A 252 4.91 -0.70 -12.08
CA GLU A 252 4.75 -1.92 -12.87
C GLU A 252 5.11 -3.21 -12.11
N LYS A 253 6.10 -3.17 -11.20
CA LYS A 253 6.48 -4.36 -10.45
C LYS A 253 5.40 -4.77 -9.44
N ILE A 254 4.82 -3.78 -8.76
CA ILE A 254 3.72 -4.00 -7.80
C ILE A 254 2.46 -4.43 -8.56
N ASN A 255 2.13 -3.74 -9.65
CA ASN A 255 0.99 -4.10 -10.50
C ASN A 255 1.07 -5.55 -10.96
N ASN A 256 2.25 -6.02 -11.40
CA ASN A 256 2.42 -7.41 -11.80
C ASN A 256 2.24 -8.42 -10.65
N VAL A 257 2.57 -8.05 -9.42
CA VAL A 257 2.28 -8.89 -8.23
C VAL A 257 0.78 -8.95 -7.98
N VAL A 258 0.08 -7.81 -8.02
CA VAL A 258 -1.37 -7.72 -7.83
C VAL A 258 -2.12 -8.51 -8.90
N LEU A 259 -1.77 -8.31 -10.17
CA LEU A 259 -2.40 -9.03 -11.29
C LEU A 259 -2.15 -10.54 -11.18
N ALA A 260 -0.94 -10.97 -10.80
CA ALA A 260 -0.65 -12.39 -10.60
C ALA A 260 -1.49 -12.99 -9.45
N ASP A 261 -1.68 -12.26 -8.34
CA ASP A 261 -2.52 -12.70 -7.22
C ASP A 261 -3.99 -12.87 -7.65
N ILE A 262 -4.56 -11.88 -8.35
CA ILE A 262 -5.94 -11.95 -8.86
C ILE A 262 -6.12 -13.13 -9.81
N LEU A 263 -5.19 -13.27 -10.77
CA LEU A 263 -5.25 -14.35 -11.76
C LEU A 263 -5.14 -15.73 -11.10
N ASN A 264 -4.29 -15.87 -10.08
CA ASN A 264 -4.14 -17.12 -9.34
C ASN A 264 -5.40 -17.49 -8.53
N ARG A 265 -6.09 -16.50 -7.95
CA ARG A 265 -7.38 -16.74 -7.27
C ARG A 265 -8.42 -17.23 -8.27
N TYR A 266 -8.56 -16.52 -9.39
CA TYR A 266 -9.49 -16.90 -10.46
C TYR A 266 -9.24 -18.31 -11.01
N ASP A 267 -7.97 -18.69 -11.19
CA ASP A 267 -7.59 -20.04 -11.64
C ASP A 267 -8.01 -21.14 -10.64
N GLN A 268 -8.12 -20.80 -9.35
CA GLN A 268 -8.50 -21.73 -8.29
C GLN A 268 -10.01 -21.81 -8.07
N ASP A 269 -10.73 -20.68 -8.13
CA ASP A 269 -12.14 -20.59 -7.74
C ASP A 269 -13.10 -20.16 -8.86
N GLY A 270 -12.58 -19.79 -10.04
CA GLY A 270 -13.35 -19.27 -11.18
C GLY A 270 -14.03 -17.92 -10.92
N SER A 271 -13.70 -17.24 -9.81
CA SER A 271 -14.40 -16.06 -9.31
C SER A 271 -13.66 -14.77 -9.62
N VAL A 272 -14.40 -13.77 -10.11
CA VAL A 272 -13.89 -12.41 -10.31
C VAL A 272 -13.80 -11.62 -8.99
N SER A 273 -14.08 -12.24 -7.84
CA SER A 273 -14.07 -11.57 -6.53
C SER A 273 -12.74 -10.91 -6.18
N GLY A 274 -11.61 -11.45 -6.67
CA GLY A 274 -10.28 -10.83 -6.53
C GLY A 274 -10.17 -9.44 -7.16
N MET A 275 -11.06 -9.09 -8.10
CA MET A 275 -11.11 -7.78 -8.73
C MET A 275 -11.79 -6.72 -7.85
N PHE A 276 -12.63 -7.13 -6.89
CA PHE A 276 -13.36 -6.22 -5.99
C PHE A 276 -12.38 -5.43 -5.11
N ASN A 277 -12.67 -4.14 -4.92
CA ASN A 277 -11.79 -3.18 -4.21
C ASN A 277 -10.34 -3.09 -4.74
N THR A 278 -10.06 -3.66 -5.92
CA THR A 278 -8.71 -3.68 -6.50
C THR A 278 -8.58 -2.76 -7.71
N PHE A 279 -9.42 -2.91 -8.73
CA PHE A 279 -9.39 -2.01 -9.89
C PHE A 279 -10.21 -0.74 -9.67
N ILE A 280 -11.28 -0.84 -8.90
CA ILE A 280 -12.07 0.30 -8.43
C ILE A 280 -12.25 0.19 -6.92
N ARG A 281 -12.30 1.34 -6.24
CA ARG A 281 -12.52 1.45 -4.79
C ARG A 281 -13.56 2.54 -4.55
N LYS A 282 -14.45 2.32 -3.58
CA LYS A 282 -15.36 3.37 -3.12
C LYS A 282 -14.70 4.11 -1.97
N ILE A 283 -14.62 5.43 -2.08
CA ILE A 283 -14.16 6.33 -1.03
C ILE A 283 -15.38 7.06 -0.50
N PHE A 284 -15.62 7.02 0.82
CA PHE A 284 -16.78 7.66 1.43
C PHE A 284 -16.48 9.02 2.08
N TYR A 285 -15.24 9.24 2.53
CA TYR A 285 -14.85 10.49 3.18
C TYR A 285 -14.65 11.65 2.18
N ASN A 286 -14.78 12.89 2.65
CA ASN A 286 -14.69 14.16 1.89
C ASN A 286 -15.70 14.35 0.74
N LYS A 287 -16.37 13.28 0.30
CA LYS A 287 -17.59 13.16 -0.52
C LYS A 287 -17.56 11.77 -1.14
N PRO A 288 -18.62 10.96 -1.05
CA PRO A 288 -18.62 9.64 -1.66
C PRO A 288 -18.30 9.67 -3.16
N HIS A 289 -17.25 8.97 -3.58
CA HIS A 289 -16.84 8.85 -4.97
C HIS A 289 -16.06 7.55 -5.22
N MET A 290 -16.07 7.10 -6.48
CA MET A 290 -15.26 5.96 -6.94
C MET A 290 -13.89 6.43 -7.42
N GLU A 291 -12.84 5.77 -6.94
CA GLU A 291 -11.52 5.77 -7.54
C GLU A 291 -11.35 4.62 -8.52
N LEU A 292 -10.70 4.87 -9.66
CA LEU A 292 -10.37 3.89 -10.69
C LEU A 292 -8.85 3.82 -10.84
N ARG A 293 -8.30 2.62 -10.72
CA ARG A 293 -6.85 2.33 -10.86
C ARG A 293 -6.50 2.02 -12.31
N GLU A 294 -6.54 3.03 -13.16
CA GLU A 294 -6.26 2.91 -14.60
C GLU A 294 -4.84 2.37 -14.89
N GLY A 295 -3.87 2.61 -14.01
CA GLY A 295 -2.50 2.09 -14.11
C GLY A 295 -2.45 0.55 -14.10
N LEU A 296 -3.34 -0.12 -13.36
CA LEU A 296 -3.48 -1.58 -13.42
C LEU A 296 -4.00 -2.05 -14.79
N LEU A 297 -5.01 -1.37 -15.33
CA LEU A 297 -5.55 -1.68 -16.66
C LEU A 297 -4.49 -1.50 -17.76
N LYS A 298 -3.65 -0.46 -17.65
CA LYS A 298 -2.49 -0.25 -18.53
C LYS A 298 -1.46 -1.37 -18.38
N SER A 299 -1.28 -1.90 -17.18
CA SER A 299 -0.32 -2.99 -16.90
C SER A 299 -0.79 -4.32 -17.50
N LEU A 300 -2.11 -4.59 -17.52
CA LEU A 300 -2.67 -5.75 -18.25
C LEU A 300 -2.25 -5.76 -19.74
N LEU A 301 -2.26 -4.59 -20.40
CA LEU A 301 -1.82 -4.47 -21.79
C LEU A 301 -0.32 -4.77 -21.98
N ARG A 302 0.50 -4.74 -20.92
CA ARG A 302 1.94 -5.03 -20.96
C ARG A 302 2.27 -6.50 -20.70
N LEU A 303 1.34 -7.27 -20.11
CA LEU A 303 1.54 -8.70 -19.88
C LEU A 303 1.82 -9.45 -21.20
N PRO A 304 2.70 -10.45 -21.22
CA PRO A 304 2.98 -11.21 -22.44
C PRO A 304 1.73 -11.97 -22.90
N VAL A 305 1.58 -12.13 -24.22
CA VAL A 305 0.53 -12.96 -24.82
C VAL A 305 0.88 -14.42 -24.54
N ASN A 306 0.01 -15.12 -23.80
CA ASN A 306 0.08 -16.56 -23.57
C ASN A 306 -1.27 -17.07 -23.05
N GLU A 307 -1.43 -18.39 -23.02
CA GLU A 307 -2.66 -19.07 -22.59
C GLU A 307 -3.10 -18.66 -21.17
N LYS A 308 -2.17 -18.66 -20.20
CA LYS A 308 -2.47 -18.25 -18.83
C LYS A 308 -3.00 -16.81 -18.73
N ASN A 309 -2.39 -15.88 -19.44
CA ASN A 309 -2.80 -14.47 -19.44
C ASN A 309 -4.06 -14.22 -20.29
N SER A 310 -4.44 -15.14 -21.17
CA SER A 310 -5.68 -15.02 -21.97
C SER A 310 -6.95 -15.09 -21.10
N LEU A 311 -6.86 -15.68 -19.90
CA LEU A 311 -7.96 -15.71 -18.93
C LEU A 311 -8.47 -14.31 -18.57
N TRP A 312 -7.60 -13.28 -18.61
CA TRP A 312 -8.01 -11.89 -18.40
C TRP A 312 -9.09 -11.43 -19.38
N LEU A 313 -9.13 -11.97 -20.60
CA LEU A 313 -10.16 -11.63 -21.58
C LEU A 313 -11.54 -11.97 -21.04
N ALA A 314 -11.73 -13.19 -20.55
CA ALA A 314 -12.99 -13.66 -19.97
C ALA A 314 -13.30 -12.99 -18.63
N MET A 315 -12.29 -12.81 -17.77
CA MET A 315 -12.46 -12.16 -16.46
C MET A 315 -12.99 -10.72 -16.60
N LEU A 316 -12.40 -9.94 -17.50
CA LEU A 316 -12.83 -8.56 -17.73
C LEU A 316 -14.22 -8.50 -18.37
N ASP A 317 -14.54 -9.40 -19.30
CA ASP A 317 -15.86 -9.45 -19.94
C ASP A 317 -16.96 -9.76 -18.91
N ASN A 318 -16.74 -10.78 -18.09
CA ASN A 318 -17.65 -11.15 -17.00
C ASN A 318 -17.81 -10.01 -15.99
N TYR A 319 -16.71 -9.31 -15.66
CA TYR A 319 -16.75 -8.20 -14.73
C TYR A 319 -17.50 -6.98 -15.28
N ILE A 320 -17.40 -6.71 -16.59
CA ILE A 320 -18.21 -5.68 -17.27
C ILE A 320 -19.71 -6.00 -17.13
N GLY A 321 -20.10 -7.25 -17.43
CA GLY A 321 -21.48 -7.70 -17.28
C GLY A 321 -21.98 -7.55 -15.84
N PHE A 322 -21.17 -7.96 -14.86
CA PHE A 322 -21.46 -7.78 -13.43
C PHE A 322 -21.65 -6.30 -13.06
N LEU A 323 -20.81 -5.40 -13.55
CA LEU A 323 -20.88 -3.99 -13.25
C LEU A 323 -22.12 -3.32 -13.84
N ILE A 324 -22.59 -3.72 -15.02
CA ILE A 324 -23.70 -3.02 -15.70
C ILE A 324 -25.07 -3.53 -15.26
N LYS A 325 -25.24 -4.86 -15.13
CA LYS A 325 -26.51 -5.50 -14.72
C LYS A 325 -26.99 -4.94 -13.39
N ASP A 326 -28.30 -4.91 -13.19
CA ASP A 326 -28.88 -4.48 -11.91
C ASP A 326 -28.63 -5.55 -10.83
N GLY A 327 -28.28 -5.10 -9.62
CA GLY A 327 -27.97 -5.98 -8.50
C GLY A 327 -29.20 -6.76 -8.04
N THR A 328 -28.99 -8.02 -7.69
CA THR A 328 -29.97 -8.93 -7.08
C THR A 328 -29.63 -9.15 -5.60
N LYS A 329 -30.50 -9.86 -4.86
CA LYS A 329 -30.24 -10.25 -3.47
C LYS A 329 -28.94 -11.05 -3.27
N ASP A 330 -28.48 -11.74 -4.32
CA ASP A 330 -27.28 -12.61 -4.30
C ASP A 330 -26.02 -11.84 -4.76
N THR A 331 -26.15 -10.54 -5.03
CA THR A 331 -25.03 -9.68 -5.43
C THR A 331 -24.22 -9.28 -4.21
N TYR A 332 -22.88 -9.28 -4.34
CA TYR A 332 -21.96 -8.88 -3.28
C TYR A 332 -22.29 -7.50 -2.69
N ALA A 333 -22.30 -7.35 -1.36
CA ALA A 333 -22.63 -6.10 -0.68
C ALA A 333 -21.86 -4.89 -1.24
N TRP A 334 -20.56 -5.07 -1.48
CA TRP A 334 -19.65 -4.12 -2.12
C TRP A 334 -20.20 -3.45 -3.38
N TYR A 335 -20.97 -4.18 -4.20
CA TYR A 335 -21.56 -3.66 -5.43
C TYR A 335 -22.51 -2.48 -5.15
N PHE A 336 -23.26 -2.54 -4.04
CA PHE A 336 -24.29 -1.56 -3.70
C PHE A 336 -23.71 -0.25 -3.16
N ASP A 337 -22.41 -0.21 -2.84
CA ASP A 337 -21.70 1.01 -2.47
C ASP A 337 -21.47 1.95 -3.67
N PHE A 338 -21.51 1.40 -4.88
CA PHE A 338 -21.33 2.16 -6.11
C PHE A 338 -22.68 2.57 -6.70
N THR A 339 -22.78 3.84 -7.04
CA THR A 339 -23.90 4.34 -7.85
C THR A 339 -23.85 3.70 -9.24
N LYS A 340 -25.01 3.61 -9.89
CA LYS A 340 -25.10 3.11 -11.28
C LYS A 340 -24.17 3.85 -12.25
N LYS A 341 -24.02 5.17 -12.09
CA LYS A 341 -23.10 5.99 -12.90
C LYS A 341 -21.62 5.65 -12.65
N GLU A 342 -21.23 5.38 -11.41
CA GLU A 342 -19.86 4.94 -11.09
C GLU A 342 -19.58 3.57 -11.70
N ARG A 343 -20.52 2.62 -11.59
CA ARG A 343 -20.40 1.30 -12.23
C ARG A 343 -20.33 1.40 -13.75
N TYR A 344 -21.14 2.27 -14.36
CA TYR A 344 -21.07 2.54 -15.80
C TYR A 344 -19.71 3.14 -16.20
N LYS A 345 -19.18 4.09 -15.43
CA LYS A 345 -17.83 4.63 -15.66
C LYS A 345 -16.78 3.52 -15.58
N ALA A 346 -16.84 2.66 -14.57
CA ALA A 346 -15.92 1.53 -14.46
C ALA A 346 -16.03 0.61 -15.69
N ALA A 347 -17.24 0.15 -16.03
CA ALA A 347 -17.49 -0.74 -17.16
C ALA A 347 -16.99 -0.15 -18.50
N ALA A 348 -17.12 1.17 -18.69
CA ALA A 348 -16.58 1.85 -19.86
C ALA A 348 -15.06 1.72 -19.98
N TYR A 349 -14.32 1.95 -18.88
CA TYR A 349 -12.88 1.77 -18.86
C TYR A 349 -12.49 0.32 -19.09
N PHE A 350 -13.18 -0.63 -18.43
CA PHE A 350 -12.93 -2.06 -18.67
C PHE A 350 -13.18 -2.45 -20.13
N GLY A 351 -14.28 -2.00 -20.74
CA GLY A 351 -14.57 -2.25 -22.16
C GLY A 351 -13.49 -1.70 -23.10
N TYR A 352 -13.03 -0.46 -22.86
CA TYR A 352 -11.94 0.15 -23.62
C TYR A 352 -10.64 -0.66 -23.55
N TYR A 353 -10.24 -1.08 -22.34
CA TYR A 353 -9.01 -1.84 -22.15
C TYR A 353 -9.15 -3.30 -22.61
N LEU A 354 -10.33 -3.90 -22.46
CA LEU A 354 -10.63 -5.25 -22.96
C LEU A 354 -10.61 -5.30 -24.49
N TYR A 355 -11.18 -4.32 -25.18
CA TYR A 355 -11.07 -4.21 -26.65
C TYR A 355 -9.61 -4.23 -27.11
N LYS A 356 -8.77 -3.41 -26.48
CA LYS A 356 -7.33 -3.36 -26.80
C LYS A 356 -6.62 -4.68 -26.51
N LEU A 357 -7.01 -5.34 -25.41
CA LEU A 357 -6.44 -6.63 -25.05
C LEU A 357 -6.86 -7.71 -26.05
N ARG A 358 -8.13 -7.80 -26.42
CA ARG A 358 -8.63 -8.73 -27.46
C ARG A 358 -7.94 -8.49 -28.81
N ALA A 359 -7.79 -7.25 -29.25
CA ALA A 359 -7.02 -6.91 -30.45
C ALA A 359 -5.56 -7.38 -30.36
N LYS A 360 -4.91 -7.24 -29.20
CA LYS A 360 -3.55 -7.75 -28.97
C LYS A 360 -3.46 -9.28 -29.06
N TYR A 361 -4.51 -9.99 -28.62
CA TYR A 361 -4.61 -11.45 -28.73
C TYR A 361 -5.13 -11.92 -30.11
N LYS A 362 -5.53 -10.99 -31.00
CA LYS A 362 -6.19 -11.28 -32.28
C LYS A 362 -7.52 -12.03 -32.12
N GLU A 363 -8.23 -11.73 -31.04
CA GLU A 363 -9.56 -12.25 -30.73
C GLU A 363 -10.65 -11.29 -31.22
N THR A 364 -11.88 -11.80 -31.32
CA THR A 364 -13.07 -11.00 -31.65
C THR A 364 -13.35 -9.94 -30.58
N ASN A 365 -14.22 -8.99 -30.91
CA ASN A 365 -14.57 -7.88 -30.01
C ASN A 365 -15.20 -8.36 -28.69
N PRO A 366 -15.19 -7.52 -27.64
CA PRO A 366 -15.75 -7.91 -26.35
C PRO A 366 -17.25 -8.15 -26.41
N ILE A 367 -17.70 -9.32 -25.96
CA ILE A 367 -19.06 -9.80 -26.19
C ILE A 367 -20.05 -9.11 -25.26
N PHE A 368 -19.81 -9.14 -23.94
CA PHE A 368 -20.74 -8.52 -22.97
C PHE A 368 -20.73 -7.00 -23.07
N PHE A 369 -19.58 -6.40 -23.37
CA PHE A 369 -19.53 -4.97 -23.65
C PHE A 369 -20.36 -4.62 -24.90
N GLY A 370 -20.27 -5.41 -25.97
CA GLY A 370 -21.09 -5.25 -27.18
C GLY A 370 -22.59 -5.42 -26.91
N GLU A 371 -22.96 -6.45 -26.17
CA GLU A 371 -24.34 -6.69 -25.73
C GLU A 371 -24.91 -5.46 -25.00
N GLU A 372 -24.17 -4.91 -24.04
CA GLU A 372 -24.62 -3.76 -23.26
C GLU A 372 -24.60 -2.45 -24.08
N LEU A 373 -23.68 -2.28 -25.04
CA LEU A 373 -23.76 -1.18 -25.99
C LEU A 373 -25.03 -1.29 -26.86
N TYR A 374 -25.42 -2.51 -27.24
CA TYR A 374 -26.55 -2.77 -28.12
C TYR A 374 -27.91 -2.62 -27.42
N TYR A 375 -28.11 -3.32 -26.31
CA TYR A 375 -29.41 -3.41 -25.64
C TYR A 375 -29.59 -2.35 -24.53
N ASN A 376 -28.53 -1.91 -23.87
CA ASN A 376 -28.64 -0.98 -22.74
C ASN A 376 -28.50 0.49 -23.18
N LYS A 377 -29.60 1.03 -23.71
CA LYS A 377 -29.69 2.43 -24.19
C LYS A 377 -29.25 3.46 -23.15
N ASN A 378 -29.45 3.19 -21.86
CA ASN A 378 -29.03 4.10 -20.78
C ASN A 378 -27.52 4.11 -20.62
N PHE A 379 -26.86 2.96 -20.73
CA PHE A 379 -25.40 2.88 -20.71
C PHE A 379 -24.79 3.58 -21.92
N TYR A 380 -25.28 3.30 -23.13
CA TYR A 380 -24.81 3.95 -24.36
C TYR A 380 -24.98 5.47 -24.30
N LYS A 381 -26.17 5.96 -23.89
CA LYS A 381 -26.44 7.40 -23.68
C LYS A 381 -25.47 8.01 -22.67
N TYR A 382 -25.21 7.31 -21.57
CA TYR A 382 -24.27 7.78 -20.56
C TYR A 382 -22.85 7.94 -21.12
N LEU A 383 -22.34 7.00 -21.93
CA LEU A 383 -21.03 7.14 -22.58
C LEU A 383 -20.95 8.40 -23.45
N TYR A 384 -21.99 8.66 -24.24
CA TYR A 384 -22.09 9.86 -25.07
C TYR A 384 -22.09 11.15 -24.23
N GLU A 385 -22.89 11.21 -23.16
CA GLU A 385 -22.94 12.35 -22.23
C GLU A 385 -21.61 12.61 -21.53
N GLN A 386 -20.87 11.54 -21.20
CA GLN A 386 -19.53 11.63 -20.63
C GLN A 386 -18.43 11.88 -21.67
N LYS A 387 -18.79 12.12 -22.94
CA LYS A 387 -17.85 12.31 -24.06
C LYS A 387 -16.82 11.18 -24.14
N TYR A 388 -17.27 9.96 -23.89
CA TYR A 388 -16.43 8.76 -23.86
C TYR A 388 -15.20 8.93 -22.95
N PHE A 389 -15.35 9.69 -21.86
CA PHE A 389 -14.31 10.01 -20.89
C PHE A 389 -13.02 10.61 -21.49
N ASN A 390 -13.08 11.15 -22.71
CA ASN A 390 -11.93 11.57 -23.51
C ASN A 390 -10.88 10.47 -23.72
N LEU A 391 -11.27 9.20 -23.65
CA LEU A 391 -10.37 8.09 -23.94
C LEU A 391 -10.05 8.08 -25.46
N PRO A 392 -8.77 7.95 -25.85
CA PRO A 392 -8.37 8.02 -27.25
C PRO A 392 -9.10 7.02 -28.15
N LYS A 393 -9.76 7.52 -29.19
CA LYS A 393 -10.54 6.74 -30.17
C LYS A 393 -11.68 5.92 -29.57
N PHE A 394 -12.13 6.22 -28.35
CA PHE A 394 -13.07 5.34 -27.65
C PHE A 394 -14.46 5.37 -28.27
N LYS A 395 -14.88 6.49 -28.87
CA LYS A 395 -16.12 6.53 -29.64
C LYS A 395 -16.09 5.54 -30.79
N GLU A 396 -15.03 5.58 -31.60
CA GLU A 396 -14.85 4.70 -32.76
C GLU A 396 -14.76 3.23 -32.35
N ILE A 397 -14.13 2.96 -31.19
CA ILE A 397 -14.12 1.62 -30.60
C ILE A 397 -15.55 1.18 -30.24
N CYS A 398 -16.33 2.01 -29.56
CA CYS A 398 -17.72 1.67 -29.23
C CYS A 398 -18.57 1.42 -30.48
N ASP A 399 -18.42 2.27 -31.52
CA ASP A 399 -19.14 2.12 -32.79
C ASP A 399 -18.77 0.77 -33.44
N SER A 400 -17.48 0.43 -33.51
CA SER A 400 -17.02 -0.85 -34.08
C SER A 400 -17.51 -2.06 -33.31
N VAL A 401 -17.49 -2.02 -31.97
CA VAL A 401 -17.99 -3.13 -31.14
C VAL A 401 -19.51 -3.29 -31.29
N TYR A 402 -20.25 -2.18 -31.37
CA TYR A 402 -21.69 -2.19 -31.61
C TYR A 402 -22.03 -2.81 -32.97
N GLU A 403 -21.33 -2.41 -34.04
CA GLU A 403 -21.58 -2.89 -35.40
C GLU A 403 -21.32 -4.40 -35.54
N GLU A 404 -20.23 -4.92 -34.96
CA GLU A 404 -19.94 -6.36 -34.95
C GLU A 404 -21.06 -7.14 -34.23
N TYR A 405 -21.49 -6.64 -33.07
CA TYR A 405 -22.55 -7.28 -32.29
C TYR A 405 -23.91 -7.23 -33.01
N ASP A 406 -24.25 -6.15 -33.72
CA ASP A 406 -25.47 -6.05 -34.53
C ASP A 406 -25.51 -7.10 -35.65
N ILE A 407 -24.36 -7.37 -36.28
CA ILE A 407 -24.22 -8.44 -37.29
C ILE A 407 -24.49 -9.81 -36.66
N ASP A 408 -23.93 -10.08 -35.48
CA ASP A 408 -24.13 -11.34 -34.76
C ASP A 408 -25.61 -11.56 -34.41
N VAL A 409 -26.28 -10.52 -33.88
CA VAL A 409 -27.71 -10.56 -33.56
C VAL A 409 -28.56 -10.83 -34.80
N LYS A 410 -28.30 -10.13 -35.91
CA LYS A 410 -29.03 -10.33 -37.18
C LYS A 410 -28.81 -11.73 -37.74
N THR A 411 -27.59 -12.25 -37.66
CA THR A 411 -27.25 -13.60 -38.11
C THR A 411 -27.99 -14.66 -37.30
N TYR A 412 -28.04 -14.49 -35.98
CA TYR A 412 -28.79 -15.37 -35.08
C TYR A 412 -30.28 -15.36 -35.39
N LEU A 413 -30.90 -14.17 -35.53
CA LEU A 413 -32.33 -14.05 -35.83
C LEU A 413 -32.69 -14.69 -37.18
N ASN A 414 -31.87 -14.51 -38.22
CA ASN A 414 -32.05 -15.16 -39.51
C ASN A 414 -31.94 -16.70 -39.41
N SER A 415 -31.08 -17.21 -38.52
CA SER A 415 -30.93 -18.66 -38.32
C SER A 415 -32.13 -19.31 -37.62
N ILE A 416 -32.88 -18.54 -36.82
CA ILE A 416 -34.13 -18.99 -36.18
C ILE A 416 -35.29 -18.91 -37.17
N GLY A 417 -35.42 -17.80 -37.89
CA GLY A 417 -36.50 -17.60 -38.86
C GLY A 417 -36.46 -18.55 -40.06
N ASN A 418 -35.31 -19.17 -40.35
CA ASN A 418 -35.18 -20.21 -41.37
C ASN A 418 -35.41 -21.65 -40.85
N LYS A 419 -35.74 -21.81 -39.55
CA LYS A 419 -36.06 -23.10 -38.91
C LYS A 419 -37.56 -23.26 -38.60
N GLU A 420 -38.37 -22.25 -38.88
CA GLU A 420 -39.84 -22.30 -38.96
C GLU A 420 -40.26 -22.43 -40.42
#